data_AF-A0A1M5JKN0-F1
#
_entry.id   AF-A0A1M5JKN0-F1
#
_cell.length_a   1.000
_cell.length_b   1.000
_cell.length_c   1.000
_cell.angle_alpha   90.00
_cell.angle_beta   90.00
_cell.angle_gamma   90.00
#
_symmetry.space_group_name_H-M   'P 1'
#
loop_
_entity.id
_entity.type
_entity.pdbx_description
1 polymer ?
#
loop_
_entity_poly.entity_id
_entity_poly.type
_entity_poly.pdbx_seq_one_letter_code
_entity_poly.pdbx_strand_id
1 'polypeptide(L)'
;MSDFRIEHLPVADLKPNPRNARRHPKKQLHQIAASIREFGFNSIVVIDEDGVILVGHGRVEAAKLAGLTTLPVLRITHLTAEQKVGFSLADNKIALNSDWDMEQLTLLWRELSAQDLNFDLEVTGFETAEIDLLIDGPTVSTKADRSDIVPELQNEAVSRLGDLWHLGEHRLICADACDKAVYPELLNGEQARMVFADPPYNVPIDGHVGGLGGVKHREFKMASGEMTPAEFQQFLKVVFANMAEVSLNGAVHFICMDWRHMAEVMGAAHGIYSGLKNLCVWNKNNGGMGSFYRSKHELVFVYKVGTDPHVNTIELGKNGRYRTNVWDYAGVNTWRAGRDADLEMHPTVKPTALVIDAIKDCSRRGEIVLDAFSGSGTTIIAAHKCRRRARAIELDPLYVDVAIRRWQTFTGEGATMAITGETFAEVEERRGDPLQ
;
A
#
# COMPACT_ATOMS: atom_id res chain seq x y z
N MET A 1 -34.87 40.48 -15.28
CA MET A 1 -34.00 39.29 -15.19
C MET A 1 -33.64 38.89 -16.61
N SER A 2 -32.36 38.87 -16.94
CA SER A 2 -31.87 38.37 -18.23
C SER A 2 -32.23 36.90 -18.36
N ASP A 3 -32.76 36.49 -19.52
CA ASP A 3 -33.11 35.10 -19.81
C ASP A 3 -31.81 34.31 -20.05
N PHE A 4 -31.24 33.71 -18.99
CA PHE A 4 -30.02 32.91 -19.10
C PHE A 4 -30.33 31.57 -19.76
N ARG A 5 -29.71 31.30 -20.91
CA ARG A 5 -29.86 30.03 -21.65
C ARG A 5 -28.54 29.29 -21.70
N ILE A 6 -28.59 28.00 -21.38
CA ILE A 6 -27.47 27.09 -21.55
C ILE A 6 -27.49 26.58 -23.00
N GLU A 7 -26.44 26.89 -23.75
CA GLU A 7 -26.22 26.40 -25.12
C GLU A 7 -25.26 25.21 -25.08
N HIS A 8 -25.31 24.32 -26.07
CA HIS A 8 -24.26 23.31 -26.26
C HIS A 8 -23.48 23.67 -27.52
N LEU A 9 -22.19 23.99 -27.36
CA LEU A 9 -21.34 24.41 -28.48
C LEU A 9 -20.21 23.41 -28.73
N PRO A 10 -19.76 23.26 -29.99
CA PRO A 10 -18.53 22.56 -30.30
C PRO A 10 -17.35 23.15 -29.53
N VAL A 11 -16.51 22.28 -28.96
CA VAL A 11 -15.31 22.69 -28.22
C VAL A 11 -14.35 23.49 -29.10
N ALA A 12 -14.33 23.22 -30.40
CA ALA A 12 -13.51 23.93 -31.39
C ALA A 12 -13.94 25.40 -31.57
N ASP A 13 -15.20 25.73 -31.27
CA ASP A 13 -15.74 27.09 -31.45
C ASP A 13 -15.45 27.99 -30.23
N LEU A 14 -14.98 27.41 -29.12
CA LEU A 14 -14.64 28.14 -27.90
C LEU A 14 -13.24 28.77 -28.01
N LYS A 15 -13.19 30.11 -27.96
CA LYS A 15 -11.95 30.87 -28.16
C LYS A 15 -11.23 31.11 -26.82
N PRO A 16 -9.97 30.65 -26.65
CA PRO A 16 -9.20 30.98 -25.45
C PRO A 16 -9.02 32.48 -25.30
N ASN A 17 -9.15 32.99 -24.07
CA ASN A 17 -8.83 34.38 -23.78
C ASN A 17 -7.29 34.54 -23.74
N PRO A 18 -6.68 35.33 -24.63
CA PRO A 18 -5.23 35.49 -24.69
C PRO A 18 -4.64 36.16 -23.44
N ARG A 19 -5.48 36.81 -22.62
CA ARG A 19 -5.09 37.47 -21.36
C ARG A 19 -5.55 36.69 -20.12
N ASN A 20 -5.86 35.40 -20.24
CA ASN A 20 -6.19 34.58 -19.07
C ASN A 20 -4.99 34.53 -18.10
N ALA A 21 -5.18 35.07 -16.89
CA ALA A 21 -4.13 35.10 -15.87
C ALA A 21 -3.94 33.74 -15.17
N ARG A 22 -4.92 32.82 -15.24
CA ARG A 22 -4.84 31.52 -14.58
C ARG A 22 -4.11 30.51 -15.46
N ARG A 23 -3.08 29.88 -14.91
CA ARG A 23 -2.35 28.78 -15.56
C ARG A 23 -2.92 27.45 -15.12
N HIS A 24 -2.93 26.48 -16.03
CA HIS A 24 -3.41 25.12 -15.79
C HIS A 24 -2.28 24.11 -16.08
N PRO A 25 -1.53 23.69 -15.05
CA PRO A 25 -0.48 22.68 -15.21
C PRO A 25 -1.02 21.38 -15.79
N LYS A 26 -0.19 20.64 -16.53
CA LYS A 26 -0.57 19.34 -17.13
C LYS A 26 -1.21 18.39 -16.11
N LYS A 27 -0.66 18.29 -14.89
CA LYS A 27 -1.20 17.45 -13.83
C LYS A 27 -2.66 17.76 -13.51
N GLN A 28 -2.97 19.04 -13.29
CA GLN A 28 -4.34 19.50 -13.02
C GLN A 28 -5.28 19.16 -14.18
N LEU A 29 -4.85 19.39 -15.42
CA LEU A 29 -5.68 19.08 -16.61
C LEU A 29 -6.00 17.58 -16.71
N HIS A 30 -5.06 16.70 -16.37
CA HIS A 30 -5.31 15.26 -16.36
C HIS A 30 -6.27 14.84 -15.24
N GLN A 31 -6.18 15.45 -14.05
CA GLN A 31 -7.14 15.21 -12.96
C GLN A 31 -8.56 15.60 -13.36
N ILE A 32 -8.73 16.80 -13.93
CA ILE A 32 -10.04 17.25 -14.43
C ILE A 32 -10.53 16.34 -15.55
N ALA A 33 -9.65 15.91 -16.47
CA ALA A 33 -10.03 15.03 -17.57
C ALA A 33 -10.45 13.63 -17.07
N ALA A 34 -9.77 13.09 -16.06
CA ALA A 34 -10.15 11.83 -15.42
C ALA A 34 -11.52 11.95 -14.73
N SER A 35 -11.73 13.03 -13.98
CA SER A 35 -13.03 13.36 -13.37
C SER A 35 -14.15 13.48 -14.41
N ILE A 36 -13.90 14.13 -15.57
CA ILE A 36 -14.87 14.23 -16.67
C ILE A 36 -15.19 12.87 -17.28
N ARG A 37 -14.21 11.98 -17.45
CA ARG A 37 -14.46 10.64 -18.00
C ARG A 37 -15.29 9.78 -17.06
N GLU A 38 -15.08 9.93 -15.75
CA GLU A 38 -15.76 9.15 -14.73
C GLU A 38 -17.17 9.69 -14.46
N PHE A 39 -17.29 10.99 -14.14
CA PHE A 39 -18.54 11.58 -13.67
C PHE A 39 -19.30 12.35 -14.76
N GLY A 40 -18.71 12.52 -15.94
CA GLY A 40 -19.24 13.41 -16.98
C GLY A 40 -18.89 14.89 -16.74
N PHE A 41 -19.29 15.74 -17.69
CA PHE A 41 -19.05 17.17 -17.60
C PHE A 41 -20.16 17.87 -16.78
N ASN A 42 -20.01 17.90 -15.47
CA ASN A 42 -21.00 18.49 -14.53
C ASN A 42 -20.70 19.95 -14.19
N SER A 43 -20.40 20.77 -15.20
CA SER A 43 -20.05 22.19 -15.04
C SER A 43 -20.52 23.00 -16.24
N ILE A 44 -20.39 24.33 -16.19
CA ILE A 44 -20.67 25.21 -17.32
C ILE A 44 -19.43 26.04 -17.68
N VAL A 45 -19.25 26.32 -18.97
CA VAL A 45 -18.23 27.25 -19.49
C VAL A 45 -18.90 28.59 -19.73
N VAL A 46 -18.33 29.69 -19.25
CA VAL A 46 -18.90 31.03 -19.48
C VAL A 46 -18.13 31.73 -20.59
N ILE A 47 -18.85 32.20 -21.60
CA ILE A 47 -18.29 32.88 -22.77
C ILE A 47 -18.95 34.25 -22.97
N ASP A 48 -18.26 35.15 -23.67
CA ASP A 48 -18.84 36.41 -24.15
C ASP A 48 -19.59 36.24 -25.49
N GLU A 49 -20.11 37.34 -26.02
CA GLU A 49 -20.80 37.41 -27.30
C GLU A 49 -19.96 36.88 -28.47
N ASP A 50 -18.63 37.03 -28.44
CA ASP A 50 -17.71 36.62 -29.49
C ASP A 50 -17.21 35.18 -29.35
N GLY A 51 -17.66 34.47 -28.31
CA GLY A 51 -17.26 33.10 -27.98
C GLY A 51 -15.94 33.01 -27.23
N VAL A 52 -15.43 34.12 -26.68
CA VAL A 52 -14.21 34.13 -25.87
C VAL A 52 -14.53 33.61 -24.48
N ILE A 53 -13.72 32.65 -24.01
CA ILE A 53 -13.89 32.03 -22.69
C ILE A 53 -13.55 33.04 -21.60
N LEU A 54 -14.53 33.33 -20.74
CA LEU A 54 -14.37 34.15 -19.54
C LEU A 54 -14.03 33.30 -18.31
N VAL A 55 -14.70 32.14 -18.17
CA VAL A 55 -14.54 31.17 -17.07
C VAL A 55 -14.52 29.75 -17.61
N GLY A 56 -13.61 28.93 -17.10
CA GLY A 56 -13.57 27.49 -17.39
C GLY A 56 -12.50 27.04 -18.39
N HIS A 57 -11.44 27.83 -18.63
CA HIS A 57 -10.34 27.46 -19.55
C HIS A 57 -9.77 26.07 -19.26
N GLY A 58 -9.45 25.78 -17.99
CA GLY A 58 -8.96 24.45 -17.59
C GLY A 58 -9.95 23.32 -17.86
N ARG A 59 -11.26 23.59 -17.75
CA ARG A 59 -12.32 22.61 -18.06
C ARG A 59 -12.41 22.35 -19.56
N VAL A 60 -12.29 23.39 -20.39
CA VAL A 60 -12.28 23.26 -21.86
C VAL A 60 -11.07 22.44 -22.31
N GLU A 61 -9.88 22.74 -21.80
CA GLU A 61 -8.68 21.98 -22.14
C GLU A 61 -8.74 20.53 -21.64
N ALA A 62 -9.26 20.30 -20.43
CA ALA A 62 -9.47 18.96 -19.91
C ALA A 62 -10.55 18.18 -20.68
N ALA A 63 -11.62 18.84 -21.13
CA ALA A 63 -12.66 18.23 -21.95
C ALA A 63 -12.11 17.74 -23.31
N LYS A 64 -11.19 18.50 -23.92
CA LYS A 64 -10.46 18.06 -25.12
C LYS A 64 -9.67 16.78 -24.84
N LEU A 65 -8.93 16.75 -23.72
CA LEU A 65 -8.18 15.55 -23.30
C LEU A 65 -9.11 14.36 -23.01
N ALA A 66 -10.30 14.62 -22.48
CA ALA A 66 -11.32 13.62 -22.21
C ALA A 66 -12.08 13.14 -23.46
N GLY A 67 -11.86 13.78 -24.63
CA GLY A 67 -12.48 13.39 -25.91
C GLY A 67 -13.87 13.98 -26.16
N LEU A 68 -14.29 14.99 -25.39
CA LEU A 68 -15.58 15.65 -25.61
C LEU A 68 -15.50 16.59 -26.82
N THR A 69 -16.52 16.54 -27.67
CA THR A 69 -16.64 17.40 -28.86
C THR A 69 -17.56 18.60 -28.64
N THR A 70 -18.46 18.54 -27.64
CA THR A 70 -19.41 19.61 -27.30
C THR A 70 -19.44 19.86 -25.80
N LEU A 71 -19.69 21.11 -25.37
CA LEU A 71 -19.80 21.49 -23.96
C LEU A 71 -21.01 22.38 -23.69
N PRO A 72 -21.62 22.28 -22.49
CA PRO A 72 -22.60 23.24 -22.02
C PRO A 72 -21.93 24.59 -21.73
N VAL A 73 -22.44 25.65 -22.34
CA VAL A 73 -21.92 27.01 -22.20
C VAL A 73 -23.02 27.99 -21.82
N LEU A 74 -22.64 29.02 -21.05
CA LEU A 74 -23.46 30.18 -20.78
C LEU A 74 -22.87 31.39 -21.50
N ARG A 75 -23.60 31.93 -22.46
CA ARG A 75 -23.23 33.16 -23.15
C ARG A 75 -23.74 34.36 -22.37
N ILE A 76 -22.85 35.28 -22.02
CA ILE A 76 -23.22 36.53 -21.33
C ILE A 76 -22.96 37.74 -22.23
N THR A 77 -23.97 38.59 -22.38
CA THR A 77 -23.95 39.76 -23.27
C THR A 77 -24.22 41.08 -22.55
N HIS A 78 -24.48 41.03 -21.25
CA HIS A 78 -24.92 42.19 -20.45
C HIS A 78 -23.78 42.89 -19.69
N LEU A 79 -22.57 42.33 -19.71
CA LEU A 79 -21.41 42.89 -19.02
C LEU A 79 -20.59 43.79 -19.94
N THR A 80 -20.12 44.93 -19.42
CA THR A 80 -19.11 45.75 -20.10
C THR A 80 -17.78 45.01 -20.19
N ALA A 81 -16.85 45.50 -21.02
CA ALA A 81 -15.52 44.91 -21.16
C ALA A 81 -14.77 44.83 -19.82
N GLU A 82 -14.86 45.88 -19.01
CA GLU A 82 -14.23 45.94 -17.68
C GLU A 82 -14.89 44.96 -16.71
N GLN A 83 -16.22 44.84 -16.76
CA GLN A 83 -16.96 43.89 -15.95
C GLN A 83 -16.62 42.44 -16.31
N LYS A 84 -16.42 42.11 -17.60
CA LYS A 84 -15.98 40.76 -18.03
C LYS A 84 -14.60 40.41 -17.44
N VAL A 85 -13.67 41.36 -17.46
CA VAL A 85 -12.34 41.18 -16.84
C VAL A 85 -12.47 41.00 -15.33
N GLY A 86 -13.24 41.86 -14.66
CA GLY A 86 -13.49 41.77 -13.23
C GLY A 86 -14.14 40.44 -12.83
N PHE A 87 -15.12 39.97 -13.61
CA PHE A 87 -15.80 38.70 -13.40
C PHE A 87 -14.85 37.51 -13.53
N SER A 88 -14.02 37.48 -14.58
CA SER A 88 -13.02 36.43 -14.78
C SER A 88 -11.98 36.37 -13.64
N LEU A 89 -11.57 37.53 -13.12
CA LEU A 89 -10.68 37.60 -11.95
C LEU A 89 -11.38 37.14 -10.67
N ALA A 90 -12.64 37.56 -10.46
CA ALA A 90 -13.42 37.24 -9.29
C ALA A 90 -13.69 35.72 -9.19
N ASP A 91 -14.16 35.09 -10.27
CA ASP A 91 -14.40 33.63 -10.33
C ASP A 91 -13.12 32.86 -9.95
N ASN A 92 -11.99 33.30 -10.47
CA ASN A 92 -10.71 32.64 -10.21
C ASN A 92 -10.22 32.81 -8.77
N LYS A 93 -10.31 34.03 -8.21
CA LYS A 93 -9.76 34.34 -6.89
C LYS A 93 -10.69 33.93 -5.75
N ILE A 94 -12.00 34.10 -5.89
CA ILE A 94 -12.97 33.79 -4.82
C ILE A 94 -12.95 32.28 -4.54
N ALA A 95 -12.85 31.43 -5.57
CA ALA A 95 -12.70 29.99 -5.41
C ALA A 95 -11.41 29.57 -4.65
N LEU A 96 -10.38 30.42 -4.58
CA LEU A 96 -9.16 30.17 -3.81
C LEU A 96 -9.25 30.64 -2.35
N ASN A 97 -10.33 31.32 -1.98
CA ASN A 97 -10.51 31.85 -0.64
C ASN A 97 -11.35 30.92 0.25
N SER A 98 -11.82 29.78 -0.28
CA SER A 98 -12.51 28.76 0.49
C SER A 98 -11.52 27.85 1.20
N ASP A 99 -11.86 27.46 2.42
CA ASP A 99 -11.14 26.45 3.19
C ASP A 99 -12.00 25.20 3.37
N TRP A 100 -11.37 24.09 3.75
CA TRP A 100 -12.05 22.85 4.10
C TRP A 100 -12.46 22.84 5.57
N ASP A 101 -13.69 22.40 5.85
CA ASP A 101 -14.01 21.86 7.16
C ASP A 101 -13.38 20.46 7.26
N MET A 102 -12.27 20.37 7.98
CA MET A 102 -11.47 19.13 8.05
C MET A 102 -12.21 17.98 8.75
N GLU A 103 -13.13 18.28 9.67
CA GLU A 103 -13.90 17.24 10.36
C GLU A 103 -14.92 16.62 9.40
N GLN A 104 -15.67 17.46 8.69
CA GLN A 104 -16.63 17.01 7.68
C GLN A 104 -15.94 16.31 6.50
N LEU A 105 -14.82 16.86 6.03
CA LEU A 105 -14.05 16.25 4.95
C LEU A 105 -13.56 14.84 5.33
N THR A 106 -13.06 14.66 6.56
CA THR A 106 -12.61 13.37 7.07
C THR A 106 -13.77 12.36 7.14
N LEU A 107 -14.94 12.79 7.62
CA LEU A 107 -16.12 11.93 7.70
C LEU A 107 -16.55 11.43 6.31
N LEU A 108 -16.64 12.34 5.34
CA LEU A 108 -16.98 11.99 3.95
C LEU A 108 -15.99 11.00 3.34
N TRP A 109 -14.68 11.18 3.59
CA TRP A 109 -13.66 10.26 3.09
C TRP A 109 -13.74 8.86 3.73
N ARG A 110 -14.09 8.78 5.01
CA ARG A 110 -14.32 7.50 5.70
C ARG A 110 -15.55 6.80 5.16
N GLU A 111 -16.64 7.52 4.97
CA GLU A 111 -17.88 6.99 4.37
C GLU A 111 -17.65 6.49 2.94
N LEU A 112 -16.94 7.27 2.13
CA LEU A 112 -16.62 6.91 0.75
C LEU A 112 -15.70 5.69 0.69
N SER A 113 -14.66 5.64 1.53
CA SER A 113 -13.69 4.52 1.58
C SER A 113 -14.23 3.23 2.21
N ALA A 114 -15.40 3.28 2.84
CA ALA A 114 -16.10 2.11 3.34
C ALA A 114 -16.93 1.41 2.26
N GLN A 115 -17.19 2.07 1.14
CA GLN A 115 -17.98 1.55 0.03
C GLN A 115 -17.09 0.80 -0.97
N ASP A 116 -17.70 -0.14 -1.68
CA ASP A 116 -17.10 -0.78 -2.85
C ASP A 116 -17.33 0.13 -4.06
N LEU A 117 -16.27 0.85 -4.45
CA LEU A 117 -16.35 1.90 -5.47
C LEU A 117 -15.80 1.39 -6.79
N ASN A 118 -16.55 1.66 -7.86
CA ASN A 118 -16.13 1.32 -9.22
C ASN A 118 -15.26 2.40 -9.89
N PHE A 119 -14.72 3.34 -9.11
CA PHE A 119 -13.88 4.44 -9.62
C PHE A 119 -12.68 4.73 -8.73
N ASP A 120 -11.61 5.27 -9.33
CA ASP A 120 -10.40 5.67 -8.63
C ASP A 120 -10.64 6.94 -7.80
N LEU A 121 -10.34 6.91 -6.51
CA LEU A 121 -10.52 8.06 -5.62
C LEU A 121 -9.69 9.30 -6.03
N GLU A 122 -8.58 9.12 -6.74
CA GLU A 122 -7.76 10.26 -7.19
C GLU A 122 -8.49 11.15 -8.23
N VAL A 123 -9.59 10.67 -8.83
CA VAL A 123 -10.42 11.48 -9.76
C VAL A 123 -11.15 12.64 -9.07
N THR A 124 -11.20 12.63 -7.74
CA THR A 124 -11.71 13.73 -6.90
C THR A 124 -10.75 14.93 -6.86
N GLY A 125 -9.50 14.74 -7.30
CA GLY A 125 -8.44 15.75 -7.23
C GLY A 125 -7.57 15.67 -5.97
N PHE A 126 -7.91 14.82 -5.00
CA PHE A 126 -7.05 14.49 -3.86
C PHE A 126 -6.06 13.39 -4.23
N GLU A 127 -4.81 13.51 -3.77
CA GLU A 127 -3.81 12.47 -3.94
C GLU A 127 -4.04 11.33 -2.94
N THR A 128 -3.63 10.09 -3.28
CA THR A 128 -3.73 8.94 -2.36
C THR A 128 -3.16 9.23 -0.97
N ALA A 129 -2.04 9.96 -0.87
CA ALA A 129 -1.42 10.30 0.40
C ALA A 129 -2.30 11.24 1.25
N GLU A 130 -2.99 12.19 0.62
CA GLU A 130 -3.91 13.09 1.31
C GLU A 130 -5.14 12.33 1.82
N ILE A 131 -5.70 11.44 0.99
CA ILE A 131 -6.83 10.58 1.35
C ILE A 131 -6.47 9.68 2.53
N ASP A 132 -5.32 9.00 2.46
CA ASP A 132 -4.86 8.11 3.53
C ASP A 132 -4.61 8.89 4.85
N LEU A 133 -4.13 10.14 4.78
CA LEU A 133 -3.94 11.00 5.96
C LEU A 133 -5.28 11.46 6.57
N LEU A 134 -6.26 11.79 5.73
CA LEU A 134 -7.60 12.19 6.19
C LEU A 134 -8.31 11.03 6.91
N ILE A 135 -8.21 9.81 6.38
CA ILE A 135 -8.89 8.64 6.95
C ILE A 135 -8.26 8.22 8.29
N ASP A 136 -6.93 8.08 8.29
CA ASP A 136 -6.19 7.44 9.39
C ASP A 136 -5.63 8.44 10.41
N GLY A 137 -5.59 9.73 10.06
CA GLY A 137 -4.93 10.77 10.87
C GLY A 137 -3.40 10.75 10.73
N PRO A 138 -2.70 11.69 11.40
CA PRO A 138 -1.24 11.74 11.38
C PRO A 138 -0.62 10.44 11.91
N THR A 139 0.29 9.86 11.12
CA THR A 139 0.96 8.59 11.37
C THR A 139 1.94 8.68 12.54
N VAL A 140 1.46 8.52 13.77
CA VAL A 140 2.25 8.09 14.93
C VAL A 140 1.33 7.36 15.93
N SER A 141 1.04 6.08 15.70
CA SER A 141 0.49 5.23 16.77
C SER A 141 1.62 4.49 17.47
N THR A 142 1.90 4.86 18.72
CA THR A 142 2.83 4.17 19.62
C THR A 142 2.12 3.17 20.54
N LYS A 143 0.80 2.99 20.40
CA LYS A 143 0.01 2.04 21.19
C LYS A 143 -0.06 0.70 20.46
N ALA A 144 -0.13 -0.40 21.23
CA ALA A 144 -0.30 -1.72 20.62
C ALA A 144 -1.64 -1.74 19.89
N ASP A 145 -1.60 -2.09 18.61
CA ASP A 145 -2.77 -2.20 17.77
C ASP A 145 -3.34 -3.61 17.94
N ARG A 146 -4.67 -3.76 17.90
CA ARG A 146 -5.30 -5.09 17.87
C ARG A 146 -4.83 -5.89 16.66
N SER A 147 -4.42 -5.22 15.58
CA SER A 147 -3.83 -5.88 14.42
C SER A 147 -2.51 -6.59 14.71
N ASP A 148 -1.81 -6.26 15.80
CA ASP A 148 -0.55 -6.91 16.20
C ASP A 148 -0.78 -8.21 17.00
N ILE A 149 -2.02 -8.52 17.37
CA ILE A 149 -2.36 -9.78 18.04
C ILE A 149 -2.26 -10.92 17.02
N VAL A 150 -1.49 -11.94 17.36
CA VAL A 150 -1.29 -13.14 16.54
C VAL A 150 -1.96 -14.33 17.25
N PRO A 151 -2.82 -15.10 16.58
CA PRO A 151 -3.38 -16.32 17.15
C PRO A 151 -2.29 -17.31 17.57
N GLU A 152 -2.57 -18.09 18.61
CA GLU A 152 -1.68 -19.17 19.03
C GLU A 152 -1.47 -20.20 17.92
N LEU A 153 -0.23 -20.70 17.82
CA LEU A 153 0.13 -21.76 16.89
C LEU A 153 -0.51 -23.07 17.33
N GLN A 154 -1.24 -23.72 16.43
CA GLN A 154 -1.82 -25.04 16.68
C GLN A 154 -0.80 -26.15 16.44
N ASN A 155 -1.09 -27.37 16.89
CA ASN A 155 -0.20 -28.53 16.69
C ASN A 155 -0.40 -29.20 15.33
N GLU A 156 -1.59 -29.07 14.75
CA GLU A 156 -1.96 -29.68 13.47
C GLU A 156 -2.33 -28.58 12.47
N ALA A 157 -1.85 -28.74 11.24
CA ALA A 157 -2.13 -27.81 10.16
C ALA A 157 -3.33 -28.27 9.34
N VAL A 158 -4.24 -27.35 9.10
CA VAL A 158 -5.29 -27.46 8.10
C VAL A 158 -4.66 -27.33 6.73
N SER A 159 -3.86 -26.29 6.49
CA SER A 159 -3.18 -26.07 5.21
C SER A 159 -2.14 -27.14 4.90
N ARG A 160 -1.83 -27.28 3.61
CA ARG A 160 -0.81 -28.18 3.06
C ARG A 160 -0.03 -27.46 1.96
N LEU A 161 1.20 -27.93 1.71
CA LEU A 161 2.03 -27.39 0.63
C LEU A 161 1.28 -27.47 -0.71
N GLY A 162 1.26 -26.36 -1.45
CA GLY A 162 0.51 -26.18 -2.69
C GLY A 162 -0.90 -25.60 -2.51
N ASP A 163 -1.44 -25.51 -1.29
CA ASP A 163 -2.75 -24.87 -1.09
C ASP A 163 -2.66 -23.36 -1.32
N LEU A 164 -3.55 -22.84 -2.17
CA LEU A 164 -3.77 -21.42 -2.39
C LEU A 164 -5.10 -20.99 -1.74
N TRP A 165 -5.03 -19.96 -0.90
CA TRP A 165 -6.16 -19.39 -0.17
C TRP A 165 -6.50 -17.97 -0.65
N HIS A 166 -7.79 -17.71 -0.80
CA HIS A 166 -8.37 -16.38 -0.96
C HIS A 166 -8.83 -15.85 0.40
N LEU A 167 -8.28 -14.69 0.78
CA LEU A 167 -8.62 -13.97 2.00
C LEU A 167 -9.22 -12.64 1.53
N GLY A 168 -10.49 -12.66 1.10
CA GLY A 168 -11.09 -11.56 0.34
C GLY A 168 -10.27 -11.26 -0.93
N GLU A 169 -9.81 -10.02 -1.08
CA GLU A 169 -8.95 -9.58 -2.21
C GLU A 169 -7.48 -10.04 -2.10
N HIS A 170 -7.09 -10.64 -0.96
CA HIS A 170 -5.74 -11.12 -0.71
C HIS A 170 -5.58 -12.58 -1.15
N ARG A 171 -4.35 -12.98 -1.46
CA ARG A 171 -4.00 -14.36 -1.77
C ARG A 171 -2.82 -14.80 -0.92
N LEU A 172 -2.91 -16.00 -0.36
CA LEU A 172 -1.86 -16.63 0.45
C LEU A 172 -1.66 -18.06 -0.05
N ILE A 173 -0.44 -18.40 -0.45
CA ILE A 173 -0.08 -19.75 -0.89
C ILE A 173 0.88 -20.41 0.09
N CYS A 174 0.63 -21.68 0.40
CA CYS A 174 1.54 -22.51 1.18
C CYS A 174 2.64 -23.06 0.26
N ALA A 175 3.80 -22.42 0.16
CA ALA A 175 4.82 -22.81 -0.81
C ALA A 175 6.24 -22.33 -0.42
N ASP A 176 7.23 -22.81 -1.16
CA ASP A 176 8.62 -22.36 -1.05
C ASP A 176 8.85 -21.12 -1.92
N ALA A 177 9.36 -20.03 -1.33
CA ALA A 177 9.73 -18.81 -2.05
C ALA A 177 10.88 -19.01 -3.05
N CYS A 178 11.67 -20.09 -2.93
CA CYS A 178 12.66 -20.45 -3.93
C CYS A 178 12.03 -21.00 -5.22
N ASP A 179 10.81 -21.53 -5.14
CA ASP A 179 10.12 -22.07 -6.30
C ASP A 179 9.55 -20.94 -7.17
N LYS A 180 10.17 -20.75 -8.33
CA LYS A 180 9.79 -19.74 -9.30
C LYS A 180 8.36 -19.94 -9.84
N ALA A 181 7.86 -21.17 -9.89
CA ALA A 181 6.54 -21.48 -10.46
C ALA A 181 5.38 -20.95 -9.60
N VAL A 182 5.62 -20.72 -8.30
CA VAL A 182 4.64 -20.22 -7.32
C VAL A 182 4.19 -18.79 -7.64
N TYR A 183 5.10 -17.94 -8.11
CA TYR A 183 4.83 -16.50 -8.23
C TYR A 183 3.77 -16.18 -9.30
N PRO A 184 3.82 -16.74 -10.53
CA PRO A 184 2.77 -16.53 -11.52
C PRO A 184 1.40 -17.04 -11.08
N GLU A 185 1.33 -18.18 -10.38
CA GLU A 185 0.08 -18.74 -9.84
C GLU A 185 -0.52 -17.80 -8.79
N LEU A 186 0.30 -17.36 -7.84
CA LEU A 186 -0.09 -16.43 -6.78
C LEU A 186 -0.60 -15.11 -7.35
N LEU A 187 0.10 -14.53 -8.33
CA LEU A 187 -0.20 -13.22 -8.89
C LEU A 187 -1.30 -13.22 -9.97
N ASN A 188 -1.56 -14.37 -10.60
CA ASN A 188 -2.63 -14.53 -11.59
C ASN A 188 -2.59 -13.49 -12.71
N GLY A 189 -1.40 -13.33 -13.30
CA GLY A 189 -1.16 -12.40 -14.41
C GLY A 189 -1.00 -10.93 -14.02
N GLU A 190 -1.21 -10.58 -12.75
CA GLU A 190 -0.91 -9.23 -12.24
C GLU A 190 0.57 -9.11 -11.83
N GLN A 191 1.04 -7.89 -11.56
CA GLN A 191 2.42 -7.64 -11.12
C GLN A 191 2.46 -6.84 -9.82
N ALA A 192 3.49 -7.07 -9.01
CA ALA A 192 3.65 -6.40 -7.72
C ALA A 192 4.14 -4.96 -7.90
N ARG A 193 3.49 -4.00 -7.22
CA ARG A 193 3.99 -2.60 -7.13
C ARG A 193 5.17 -2.51 -6.18
N MET A 194 5.13 -3.31 -5.13
CA MET A 194 6.15 -3.32 -4.10
C MET A 194 6.25 -4.68 -3.43
N VAL A 195 7.38 -4.90 -2.78
CA VAL A 195 7.63 -6.05 -1.93
C VAL A 195 7.90 -5.56 -0.53
N PHE A 196 7.31 -6.23 0.47
CA PHE A 196 7.77 -6.17 1.84
C PHE A 196 8.06 -7.61 2.28
N ALA A 197 9.33 -7.93 2.50
CA ALA A 197 9.78 -9.28 2.79
C ALA A 197 10.63 -9.29 4.05
N ASP A 198 10.38 -10.27 4.91
CA ASP A 198 11.13 -10.55 6.14
C ASP A 198 11.72 -11.97 6.06
N PRO A 199 12.76 -12.21 5.24
CA PRO A 199 13.37 -13.53 5.11
C PRO A 199 13.88 -14.02 6.47
N PRO A 200 13.96 -15.35 6.68
CA PRO A 200 14.64 -15.91 7.84
C PRO A 200 16.11 -15.46 7.90
N TYR A 201 16.62 -15.21 9.11
CA TYR A 201 17.95 -14.61 9.30
C TYR A 201 19.07 -15.65 9.38
N ASN A 202 18.82 -16.94 9.13
CA ASN A 202 19.83 -17.99 9.24
C ASN A 202 20.53 -18.02 10.61
N VAL A 203 19.74 -17.86 11.67
CA VAL A 203 20.16 -17.97 13.07
C VAL A 203 19.28 -19.02 13.75
N PRO A 204 19.85 -19.97 14.51
CA PRO A 204 19.05 -20.95 15.27
C PRO A 204 18.11 -20.26 16.25
N ILE A 205 16.88 -20.78 16.39
CA ILE A 205 15.92 -20.27 17.37
C ILE A 205 16.33 -20.69 18.78
N ASP A 206 16.77 -21.93 18.97
CA ASP A 206 17.25 -22.43 20.26
C ASP A 206 18.46 -21.60 20.76
N GLY A 207 18.38 -21.17 22.01
CA GLY A 207 19.36 -20.29 22.65
C GLY A 207 19.34 -18.81 22.23
N HIS A 208 18.61 -18.43 21.17
CA HIS A 208 18.55 -17.05 20.68
C HIS A 208 17.17 -16.41 20.84
N VAL A 209 16.10 -17.21 20.80
CA VAL A 209 14.73 -16.75 21.01
C VAL A 209 13.98 -17.67 21.96
N GLY A 210 13.71 -17.17 23.17
CA GLY A 210 13.02 -17.89 24.23
C GLY A 210 13.31 -17.22 25.56
N GLY A 211 12.29 -16.63 26.19
CA GLY A 211 12.44 -15.87 27.43
C GLY A 211 13.08 -16.72 28.53
N LEU A 212 14.38 -16.50 28.80
CA LEU A 212 15.17 -17.17 29.86
C LEU A 212 14.97 -18.71 29.95
N GLY A 213 14.62 -19.37 28.85
CA GLY A 213 14.41 -20.82 28.77
C GLY A 213 13.03 -21.34 29.19
N GLY A 214 12.06 -20.47 29.49
CA GLY A 214 10.69 -20.87 29.89
C GLY A 214 9.76 -21.24 28.73
N VAL A 215 10.01 -20.69 27.53
CA VAL A 215 9.23 -20.93 26.31
C VAL A 215 10.19 -21.44 25.22
N LYS A 216 9.87 -22.59 24.62
CA LYS A 216 10.61 -23.16 23.48
C LYS A 216 9.80 -22.92 22.21
N HIS A 217 10.31 -22.09 21.31
CA HIS A 217 9.73 -21.96 19.97
C HIS A 217 10.29 -23.04 19.04
N ARG A 218 9.48 -23.51 18.09
CA ARG A 218 9.91 -24.43 17.05
C ARG A 218 10.82 -23.69 16.06
N GLU A 219 11.89 -24.36 15.60
CA GLU A 219 12.80 -23.87 14.55
C GLU A 219 12.07 -23.51 13.25
N PHE A 220 12.58 -22.53 12.50
CA PHE A 220 12.08 -22.24 11.16
C PHE A 220 12.31 -23.44 10.22
N LYS A 221 11.44 -23.60 9.22
CA LYS A 221 11.57 -24.69 8.25
C LYS A 221 12.84 -24.63 7.40
N MET A 222 13.41 -23.43 7.23
CA MET A 222 14.64 -23.20 6.49
C MET A 222 15.33 -21.92 6.98
N ALA A 223 16.64 -21.84 6.74
CA ALA A 223 17.52 -20.78 7.18
C ALA A 223 17.34 -20.48 8.69
N SER A 224 17.52 -21.52 9.49
CA SER A 224 17.58 -21.51 10.95
C SER A 224 19.01 -21.82 11.45
N GLY A 225 20.03 -21.37 10.71
CA GLY A 225 21.45 -21.50 11.08
C GLY A 225 22.21 -22.62 10.40
N GLU A 226 21.56 -23.37 9.50
CA GLU A 226 22.17 -24.48 8.77
C GLU A 226 23.00 -24.05 7.56
N MET A 227 22.77 -22.84 7.02
CA MET A 227 23.43 -22.40 5.78
C MET A 227 24.76 -21.69 6.07
N THR A 228 25.78 -21.97 5.25
CA THR A 228 26.98 -21.12 5.19
C THR A 228 26.65 -19.72 4.64
N PRO A 229 27.49 -18.70 4.85
CA PRO A 229 27.27 -17.37 4.26
C PRO A 229 27.05 -17.38 2.74
N ALA A 230 27.77 -18.24 2.01
CA ALA A 230 27.63 -18.36 0.56
C ALA A 230 26.30 -19.01 0.14
N GLU A 231 25.87 -20.06 0.85
CA GLU A 231 24.57 -20.71 0.63
C GLU A 231 23.42 -19.75 0.96
N PHE A 232 23.52 -19.02 2.08
CA PHE A 232 22.51 -18.05 2.47
C PHE A 232 22.41 -16.88 1.48
N GLN A 233 23.55 -16.35 1.01
CA GLN A 233 23.56 -15.36 -0.07
C GLN A 233 22.91 -15.91 -1.34
N GLN A 234 23.19 -17.16 -1.71
CA GLN A 234 22.60 -17.78 -2.90
C GLN A 234 21.08 -17.99 -2.74
N PHE A 235 20.63 -18.42 -1.56
CA PHE A 235 19.22 -18.50 -1.20
C PHE A 235 18.50 -17.15 -1.38
N LEU A 236 19.03 -16.09 -0.76
CA LEU A 236 18.49 -14.73 -0.89
C LEU A 236 18.47 -14.27 -2.34
N LYS A 237 19.52 -14.60 -3.11
CA LYS A 237 19.63 -14.22 -4.53
C LYS A 237 18.52 -14.83 -5.37
N VAL A 238 18.18 -16.11 -5.15
CA VAL A 238 17.08 -16.78 -5.85
C VAL A 238 15.76 -16.08 -5.54
N VAL A 239 15.46 -15.85 -4.26
CA VAL A 239 14.20 -15.23 -3.86
C VAL A 239 14.09 -13.79 -4.36
N PHE A 240 15.17 -13.01 -4.29
CA PHE A 240 15.20 -11.64 -4.82
C PHE A 240 14.94 -11.61 -6.33
N ALA A 241 15.49 -12.56 -7.08
CA ALA A 241 15.30 -12.65 -8.52
C ALA A 241 13.85 -12.99 -8.86
N ASN A 242 13.27 -13.98 -8.18
CA ASN A 242 11.88 -14.39 -8.35
C ASN A 242 10.93 -13.22 -8.07
N MET A 243 11.10 -12.52 -6.94
CA MET A 243 10.30 -11.35 -6.60
C MET A 243 10.46 -10.21 -7.61
N ALA A 244 11.68 -9.93 -8.07
CA ALA A 244 11.93 -8.82 -9.00
C ALA A 244 11.34 -9.08 -10.40
N GLU A 245 11.33 -10.33 -10.85
CA GLU A 245 10.79 -10.72 -12.15
C GLU A 245 9.28 -10.49 -12.27
N VAL A 246 8.55 -10.67 -11.17
CA VAL A 246 7.09 -10.48 -11.13
C VAL A 246 6.66 -9.09 -10.64
N SER A 247 7.62 -8.20 -10.40
CA SER A 247 7.38 -6.82 -10.01
C SER A 247 7.30 -5.89 -11.22
N LEU A 248 6.57 -4.79 -11.06
CA LEU A 248 6.53 -3.72 -12.04
C LEU A 248 7.90 -3.05 -12.18
N ASN A 249 8.21 -2.57 -13.39
CA ASN A 249 9.33 -1.63 -13.56
C ASN A 249 9.07 -0.38 -12.70
N GLY A 250 10.05 0.03 -11.89
CA GLY A 250 9.91 1.07 -10.89
C GLY A 250 9.39 0.60 -9.52
N ALA A 251 9.14 -0.70 -9.32
CA ALA A 251 8.73 -1.23 -8.01
C ALA A 251 9.81 -1.04 -6.93
N VAL A 252 9.37 -0.97 -5.67
CA VAL A 252 10.23 -0.81 -4.49
C VAL A 252 10.16 -2.07 -3.63
N HIS A 253 11.32 -2.64 -3.30
CA HIS A 253 11.43 -3.81 -2.45
C HIS A 253 12.04 -3.42 -1.10
N PHE A 254 11.31 -3.68 -0.03
CA PHE A 254 11.77 -3.56 1.36
C PHE A 254 12.15 -4.95 1.86
N ILE A 255 13.43 -5.13 2.15
CA ILE A 255 13.96 -6.40 2.66
C ILE A 255 14.44 -6.19 4.09
N CYS A 256 13.75 -6.79 5.06
CA CYS A 256 14.16 -6.78 6.46
C CYS A 256 15.33 -7.74 6.67
N MET A 257 16.34 -7.32 7.44
CA MET A 257 17.45 -8.18 7.85
C MET A 257 18.18 -7.61 9.08
N ASP A 258 18.89 -8.45 9.83
CA ASP A 258 19.85 -8.01 10.83
C ASP A 258 21.16 -7.51 10.19
N TRP A 259 21.86 -6.60 10.88
CA TRP A 259 23.15 -6.06 10.42
C TRP A 259 24.22 -7.13 10.17
N ARG A 260 24.14 -8.29 10.87
CA ARG A 260 25.05 -9.42 10.70
C ARG A 260 25.05 -10.01 9.29
N HIS A 261 23.93 -9.90 8.57
CA HIS A 261 23.77 -10.43 7.22
C HIS A 261 23.77 -9.35 6.13
N MET A 262 24.31 -8.17 6.43
CA MET A 262 24.38 -7.07 5.47
C MET A 262 25.17 -7.46 4.22
N ALA A 263 26.26 -8.20 4.36
CA ALA A 263 27.09 -8.62 3.24
C ALA A 263 26.34 -9.56 2.29
N GLU A 264 25.63 -10.54 2.84
CA GLU A 264 24.85 -11.54 2.12
C GLU A 264 23.66 -10.89 1.41
N VAL A 265 22.92 -9.98 2.05
CA VAL A 265 21.84 -9.23 1.41
C VAL A 265 22.36 -8.38 0.26
N MET A 266 23.42 -7.62 0.48
CA MET A 266 23.98 -6.75 -0.57
C MET A 266 24.59 -7.55 -1.72
N GLY A 267 25.22 -8.69 -1.43
CA GLY A 267 25.75 -9.62 -2.43
C GLY A 267 24.65 -10.29 -3.23
N ALA A 268 23.56 -10.71 -2.59
CA ALA A 268 22.39 -11.29 -3.23
C ALA A 268 21.67 -10.29 -4.14
N ALA A 269 21.58 -9.02 -3.73
CA ALA A 269 20.95 -7.95 -4.49
C ALA A 269 21.70 -7.56 -5.78
N HIS A 270 22.99 -7.86 -5.86
CA HIS A 270 23.85 -7.46 -6.98
C HIS A 270 23.39 -8.10 -8.30
N GLY A 271 23.14 -7.26 -9.31
CA GLY A 271 22.69 -7.69 -10.63
C GLY A 271 21.19 -7.97 -10.75
N ILE A 272 20.41 -7.86 -9.67
CA ILE A 272 18.94 -8.01 -9.68
C ILE A 272 18.28 -6.65 -9.67
N TYR A 273 18.68 -5.78 -8.75
CA TYR A 273 18.07 -4.47 -8.56
C TYR A 273 18.84 -3.38 -9.32
N SER A 274 18.13 -2.36 -9.79
CA SER A 274 18.73 -1.21 -10.47
C SER A 274 19.45 -0.26 -9.51
N GLY A 275 19.13 -0.34 -8.21
CA GLY A 275 19.89 0.34 -7.17
C GLY A 275 19.31 0.18 -5.77
N LEU A 276 20.19 0.34 -4.77
CA LEU A 276 19.82 0.55 -3.37
C LEU A 276 19.39 2.01 -3.20
N LYS A 277 18.11 2.25 -2.92
CA LYS A 277 17.54 3.59 -2.74
C LYS A 277 17.87 4.16 -1.38
N ASN A 278 17.80 3.34 -0.34
CA ASN A 278 18.12 3.72 1.03
C ASN A 278 18.38 2.48 1.89
N LEU A 279 19.00 2.69 3.05
CA LEU A 279 19.03 1.74 4.14
C LEU A 279 18.25 2.37 5.31
N CYS A 280 17.10 1.78 5.62
CA CYS A 280 16.29 2.24 6.74
C CYS A 280 16.63 1.45 8.00
N VAL A 281 16.56 2.12 9.15
CA VAL A 281 16.83 1.53 10.46
C VAL A 281 15.52 1.51 11.23
N TRP A 282 14.99 0.32 11.50
CA TRP A 282 13.91 0.18 12.46
C TRP A 282 14.48 0.28 13.87
N ASN A 283 14.28 1.43 14.52
CA ASN A 283 14.66 1.68 15.90
C ASN A 283 13.55 1.17 16.83
N LYS A 284 13.85 0.13 17.60
CA LYS A 284 12.93 -0.48 18.56
C LYS A 284 12.94 0.30 19.88
N ASN A 285 11.92 0.13 20.71
CA ASN A 285 11.89 0.81 22.02
C ASN A 285 13.02 0.37 22.96
N ASN A 286 13.37 -0.92 22.94
CA ASN A 286 14.33 -1.53 23.86
C ASN A 286 15.35 -2.39 23.10
N GLY A 287 16.57 -2.48 23.63
CA GLY A 287 17.56 -3.45 23.15
C GLY A 287 17.17 -4.89 23.53
N GLY A 288 17.48 -5.85 22.67
CA GLY A 288 17.31 -7.29 22.93
C GLY A 288 18.20 -7.82 24.05
N MET A 289 18.25 -9.14 24.23
CA MET A 289 19.12 -9.79 25.22
C MET A 289 20.61 -9.63 24.85
N GLY A 290 21.49 -9.66 25.85
CA GLY A 290 22.95 -9.54 25.69
C GLY A 290 23.61 -8.63 26.74
N SER A 291 24.94 -8.73 26.87
CA SER A 291 25.72 -8.01 27.89
C SER A 291 26.63 -6.90 27.35
N PHE A 292 26.96 -6.92 26.05
CA PHE A 292 27.77 -5.87 25.41
C PHE A 292 26.87 -4.87 24.65
N TYR A 293 27.01 -4.74 23.33
CA TYR A 293 26.10 -3.94 22.53
C TYR A 293 24.83 -4.74 22.18
N ARG A 294 23.74 -4.42 22.87
CA ARG A 294 22.44 -5.04 22.66
C ARG A 294 21.76 -4.44 21.42
N SER A 295 21.39 -5.28 20.45
CA SER A 295 20.66 -4.84 19.26
C SER A 295 19.32 -4.19 19.64
N LYS A 296 19.20 -2.89 19.38
CA LYS A 296 17.95 -2.11 19.50
C LYS A 296 17.34 -1.81 18.13
N HIS A 297 17.92 -2.35 17.06
CA HIS A 297 17.44 -2.09 15.72
C HIS A 297 17.44 -3.32 14.84
N GLU A 298 16.70 -3.23 13.75
CA GLU A 298 16.83 -4.06 12.56
C GLU A 298 16.99 -3.15 11.34
N LEU A 299 17.49 -3.70 10.23
CA LEU A 299 17.70 -2.97 9.00
C LEU A 299 16.60 -3.32 7.99
N VAL A 300 16.27 -2.35 7.14
CA VAL A 300 15.38 -2.53 6.00
C VAL A 300 16.08 -1.98 4.77
N PHE A 301 16.49 -2.87 3.89
CA PHE A 301 17.14 -2.52 2.63
C PHE A 301 16.07 -2.14 1.61
N VAL A 302 16.16 -0.94 1.04
CA VAL A 302 15.16 -0.41 0.10
C VAL A 302 15.75 -0.45 -1.30
N TYR A 303 15.36 -1.44 -2.10
CA TYR A 303 15.82 -1.62 -3.46
C TYR A 303 14.78 -1.17 -4.49
N LYS A 304 15.25 -0.76 -5.67
CA LYS A 304 14.41 -0.45 -6.82
C LYS A 304 14.56 -1.52 -7.90
N VAL A 305 13.43 -1.97 -8.45
CA VAL A 305 13.38 -2.82 -9.64
C VAL A 305 13.29 -1.94 -10.88
N GLY A 306 14.11 -2.22 -11.89
CA GLY A 306 14.07 -1.54 -13.19
C GLY A 306 14.40 -0.04 -13.13
N THR A 307 14.29 0.63 -14.28
CA THR A 307 14.75 2.01 -14.49
C THR A 307 13.64 3.06 -14.36
N ASP A 308 12.38 2.68 -14.52
CA ASP A 308 11.24 3.61 -14.55
C ASP A 308 11.06 4.32 -13.20
N PRO A 309 10.52 5.54 -13.16
CA PRO A 309 10.26 6.23 -11.89
C PRO A 309 9.46 5.35 -10.92
N HIS A 310 9.86 5.35 -9.65
CA HIS A 310 9.09 4.68 -8.59
C HIS A 310 7.98 5.62 -8.10
N VAL A 311 6.90 5.03 -7.57
CA VAL A 311 5.89 5.78 -6.84
C VAL A 311 6.54 6.31 -5.55
N ASN A 312 6.38 7.60 -5.30
CA ASN A 312 6.82 8.27 -4.08
C ASN A 312 5.63 9.08 -3.56
N THR A 313 5.02 8.63 -2.47
CA THR A 313 3.89 9.30 -1.83
C THR A 313 4.31 10.16 -0.64
N ILE A 314 5.59 10.12 -0.26
CA ILE A 314 6.15 10.92 0.84
C ILE A 314 6.13 12.39 0.46
N GLU A 315 6.58 12.71 -0.77
CA GLU A 315 6.61 14.06 -1.38
C GLU A 315 6.68 15.20 -0.34
N LEU A 316 7.84 15.33 0.33
CA LEU A 316 8.01 16.18 1.51
C LEU A 316 7.38 17.57 1.34
N GLY A 317 6.46 17.91 2.24
CA GLY A 317 5.78 19.21 2.27
C GLY A 317 4.61 19.36 1.28
N LYS A 318 4.31 18.33 0.48
CA LYS A 318 3.23 18.37 -0.51
C LYS A 318 1.91 17.79 0.03
N ASN A 319 1.94 16.59 0.60
CA ASN A 319 0.73 15.85 1.00
C ASN A 319 0.69 15.58 2.53
N GLY A 320 1.50 16.31 3.31
CA GLY A 320 1.56 16.17 4.77
C GLY A 320 2.26 14.92 5.32
N ARG A 321 2.64 13.95 4.46
CA ARG A 321 3.39 12.76 4.87
C ARG A 321 4.87 13.10 5.15
N TYR A 322 5.37 12.64 6.29
CA TYR A 322 6.76 12.83 6.70
C TYR A 322 7.41 11.48 7.05
N ARG A 323 8.53 11.17 6.40
CA ARG A 323 9.26 9.91 6.57
C ARG A 323 10.75 10.16 6.50
N THR A 324 11.50 9.50 7.37
CA THR A 324 12.97 9.48 7.37
C THR A 324 13.46 8.05 7.20
N ASN A 325 14.78 7.86 7.11
CA ASN A 325 15.38 6.53 7.10
C ASN A 325 15.58 5.93 8.51
N VAL A 326 15.08 6.56 9.56
CA VAL A 326 15.01 5.99 10.91
C VAL A 326 13.56 5.85 11.29
N TRP A 327 13.14 4.62 11.57
CA TRP A 327 11.75 4.22 11.76
C TRP A 327 11.55 3.84 13.22
N ASP A 328 10.88 4.70 13.98
CA ASP A 328 10.61 4.46 15.40
C ASP A 328 9.31 3.67 15.58
N TYR A 329 9.42 2.37 15.85
CA TYR A 329 8.28 1.50 16.16
C TYR A 329 8.62 0.56 17.31
N ALA A 330 7.66 0.27 18.17
CA ALA A 330 7.85 -0.67 19.26
C ALA A 330 8.21 -2.07 18.72
N GLY A 331 9.21 -2.72 19.31
CA GLY A 331 9.42 -4.16 19.10
C GLY A 331 8.55 -4.97 20.04
N VAL A 332 8.36 -6.26 19.74
CA VAL A 332 7.55 -7.20 20.54
C VAL A 332 7.99 -7.25 22.03
N ASN A 333 9.27 -6.93 22.31
CA ASN A 333 9.86 -6.86 23.66
C ASN A 333 9.52 -5.58 24.47
N THR A 334 8.34 -4.98 24.30
CA THR A 334 7.89 -3.88 25.17
C THR A 334 7.37 -4.41 26.50
N TRP A 335 8.05 -4.06 27.60
CA TRP A 335 7.59 -4.33 28.97
C TRP A 335 6.19 -3.73 29.20
N ARG A 336 5.16 -4.59 29.27
CA ARG A 336 3.79 -4.23 29.66
C ARG A 336 3.24 -5.29 30.63
N ALA A 337 2.28 -4.91 31.46
CA ALA A 337 1.52 -5.86 32.27
C ALA A 337 0.73 -6.79 31.34
N GLY A 338 0.85 -8.12 31.50
CA GLY A 338 0.30 -9.13 30.56
C GLY A 338 1.35 -9.93 29.77
N ARG A 339 2.64 -9.74 30.10
CA ARG A 339 3.85 -10.27 29.42
C ARG A 339 3.84 -11.77 29.08
N ASP A 340 3.20 -12.60 29.89
CA ASP A 340 3.32 -14.05 29.76
C ASP A 340 2.57 -14.60 28.53
N ALA A 341 1.48 -13.94 28.10
CA ALA A 341 0.76 -14.33 26.90
C ALA A 341 1.50 -13.92 25.60
N ASP A 342 2.04 -12.69 25.53
CA ASP A 342 2.67 -12.16 24.31
C ASP A 342 4.01 -12.86 23.95
N LEU A 343 4.71 -13.43 24.93
CA LEU A 343 5.97 -14.16 24.73
C LEU A 343 5.77 -15.60 24.26
N GLU A 344 4.60 -16.19 24.47
CA GLU A 344 4.28 -17.55 24.00
C GLU A 344 3.92 -17.59 22.50
N MET A 345 3.41 -16.48 21.93
CA MET A 345 2.73 -16.51 20.64
C MET A 345 3.63 -16.46 19.39
N HIS A 346 4.74 -15.69 19.36
CA HIS A 346 5.65 -15.70 18.20
C HIS A 346 7.01 -14.98 18.42
N PRO A 347 8.14 -15.53 17.96
CA PRO A 347 9.49 -14.97 18.18
C PRO A 347 9.80 -13.64 17.44
N THR A 348 9.21 -13.37 16.27
CA THR A 348 9.64 -12.28 15.36
C THR A 348 8.52 -11.57 14.58
N VAL A 349 7.43 -11.13 15.21
CA VAL A 349 6.36 -10.40 14.49
C VAL A 349 6.79 -8.95 14.21
N LYS A 350 6.77 -8.54 12.94
CA LYS A 350 6.94 -7.12 12.57
C LYS A 350 5.69 -6.32 12.98
N PRO A 351 5.85 -5.09 13.52
CA PRO A 351 4.70 -4.25 13.85
C PRO A 351 3.89 -3.90 12.61
N THR A 352 2.57 -4.07 12.66
CA THR A 352 1.68 -3.81 11.52
C THR A 352 1.78 -2.37 11.05
N ALA A 353 1.91 -1.41 11.98
CA ALA A 353 2.03 0.01 11.66
C ALA A 353 3.29 0.34 10.83
N LEU A 354 4.41 -0.34 11.09
CA LEU A 354 5.65 -0.18 10.32
C LEU A 354 5.42 -0.59 8.86
N VAL A 355 4.79 -1.76 8.67
CA VAL A 355 4.50 -2.30 7.33
C VAL A 355 3.47 -1.43 6.60
N ILE A 356 2.42 -0.94 7.28
CA ILE A 356 1.45 0.01 6.71
C ILE A 356 2.15 1.25 6.17
N ASP A 357 3.08 1.82 6.92
CA ASP A 357 3.80 3.01 6.47
C ASP A 357 4.70 2.72 5.28
N ALA A 358 5.44 1.61 5.29
CA ALA A 358 6.23 1.19 4.13
C ALA A 358 5.34 0.96 2.88
N ILE A 359 4.15 0.38 3.07
CA ILE A 359 3.18 0.20 1.97
C ILE A 359 2.74 1.54 1.40
N LYS A 360 2.33 2.45 2.28
CA LYS A 360 1.85 3.77 1.86
C LYS A 360 2.93 4.58 1.16
N ASP A 361 4.21 4.42 1.51
CA ASP A 361 5.34 5.18 0.95
C ASP A 361 5.50 5.08 -0.57
N CYS A 362 5.09 3.95 -1.17
CA CYS A 362 5.38 3.65 -2.57
C CYS A 362 4.29 2.85 -3.30
N SER A 363 3.06 2.88 -2.80
CA SER A 363 1.90 2.25 -3.46
C SER A 363 0.64 3.10 -3.38
N ARG A 364 -0.25 2.91 -4.36
CA ARG A 364 -1.62 3.41 -4.39
C ARG A 364 -2.60 2.36 -3.88
N ARG A 365 -3.82 2.80 -3.56
CA ARG A 365 -4.94 1.90 -3.24
C ARG A 365 -5.20 0.92 -4.40
N GLY A 366 -5.57 -0.31 -4.06
CA GLY A 366 -5.78 -1.41 -5.01
C GLY A 366 -4.49 -2.03 -5.58
N GLU A 367 -3.32 -1.41 -5.43
CA GLU A 367 -2.07 -1.99 -5.92
C GLU A 367 -1.61 -3.19 -5.07
N ILE A 368 -0.78 -4.04 -5.69
CA ILE A 368 -0.33 -5.30 -5.09
C ILE A 368 0.94 -5.10 -4.27
N VAL A 369 0.91 -5.65 -3.06
CA VAL A 369 2.06 -5.84 -2.16
C VAL A 369 2.39 -7.33 -2.13
N LEU A 370 3.59 -7.69 -2.56
CA LEU A 370 4.10 -9.06 -2.51
C LEU A 370 4.92 -9.29 -1.23
N ASP A 371 4.69 -10.43 -0.58
CA ASP A 371 5.46 -10.90 0.57
C ASP A 371 5.83 -12.37 0.38
N ALA A 372 7.12 -12.65 0.25
CA ALA A 372 7.61 -14.01 0.04
C ALA A 372 7.80 -14.80 1.35
N PHE A 373 7.60 -14.16 2.51
CA PHE A 373 7.83 -14.73 3.84
C PHE A 373 6.75 -14.25 4.82
N SER A 374 5.51 -14.67 4.57
CA SER A 374 4.34 -14.08 5.23
C SER A 374 4.31 -14.29 6.74
N GLY A 375 4.86 -15.41 7.23
CA GLY A 375 4.80 -15.80 8.64
C GLY A 375 3.37 -15.75 9.16
N SER A 376 3.17 -14.96 10.22
CA SER A 376 1.85 -14.73 10.83
C SER A 376 0.93 -13.76 10.06
N GLY A 377 1.26 -13.39 8.82
CA GLY A 377 0.38 -12.61 7.94
C GLY A 377 0.39 -11.10 8.19
N THR A 378 1.43 -10.52 8.79
CA THR A 378 1.49 -9.07 9.07
C THR A 378 1.28 -8.23 7.80
N THR A 379 1.91 -8.59 6.68
CA THR A 379 1.74 -7.87 5.41
C THR A 379 0.32 -7.96 4.87
N ILE A 380 -0.38 -9.08 5.09
CA ILE A 380 -1.79 -9.25 4.70
C ILE A 380 -2.67 -8.27 5.48
N ILE A 381 -2.52 -8.21 6.80
CA ILE A 381 -3.27 -7.28 7.65
C ILE A 381 -2.93 -5.82 7.31
N ALA A 382 -1.65 -5.51 7.12
CA ALA A 382 -1.20 -4.18 6.76
C ALA A 382 -1.79 -3.73 5.42
N ALA A 383 -1.70 -4.57 4.38
CA ALA A 383 -2.28 -4.30 3.07
C ALA A 383 -3.79 -4.09 3.16
N HIS A 384 -4.51 -4.94 3.91
CA HIS A 384 -5.95 -4.82 4.10
C HIS A 384 -6.33 -3.45 4.71
N LYS A 385 -5.65 -3.05 5.80
CA LYS A 385 -5.91 -1.78 6.50
C LYS A 385 -5.69 -0.55 5.62
N CYS A 386 -4.73 -0.62 4.70
CA CYS A 386 -4.48 0.46 3.76
C CYS A 386 -5.16 0.26 2.39
N ARG A 387 -6.08 -0.70 2.23
CA ARG A 387 -6.80 -0.97 0.98
C ARG A 387 -5.85 -1.26 -0.21
N ARG A 388 -4.79 -2.01 0.05
CA ARG A 388 -3.92 -2.64 -0.95
C ARG A 388 -4.18 -4.15 -0.95
N ARG A 389 -3.75 -4.85 -2.00
CA ARG A 389 -3.97 -6.30 -2.14
C ARG A 389 -2.69 -7.05 -1.84
N ALA A 390 -2.75 -8.03 -0.95
CA ALA A 390 -1.59 -8.83 -0.58
C ALA A 390 -1.50 -10.08 -1.45
N ARG A 391 -0.27 -10.44 -1.80
CA ARG A 391 0.09 -11.68 -2.46
C ARG A 391 1.21 -12.28 -1.63
N ALA A 392 0.91 -13.32 -0.87
CA ALA A 392 1.76 -13.82 0.19
C ALA A 392 2.16 -15.28 -0.03
N ILE A 393 3.41 -15.62 0.32
CA ILE A 393 3.95 -16.98 0.32
C ILE A 393 4.37 -17.31 1.75
N GLU A 394 4.02 -18.50 2.24
CA GLU A 394 4.51 -19.03 3.51
C GLU A 394 4.78 -20.53 3.39
N LEU A 395 5.96 -20.98 3.83
CA LEU A 395 6.39 -22.38 3.67
C LEU A 395 5.83 -23.30 4.76
N ASP A 396 5.54 -22.76 5.93
CA ASP A 396 5.01 -23.51 7.06
C ASP A 396 3.47 -23.51 7.09
N PRO A 397 2.81 -24.65 6.85
CA PRO A 397 1.36 -24.75 6.89
C PRO A 397 0.75 -24.27 8.21
N LEU A 398 1.44 -24.44 9.34
CA LEU A 398 0.94 -23.92 10.62
C LEU A 398 0.91 -22.39 10.63
N TYR A 399 1.90 -21.73 10.02
CA TYR A 399 1.90 -20.27 9.90
C TYR A 399 0.93 -19.75 8.84
N VAL A 400 0.70 -20.51 7.76
CA VAL A 400 -0.40 -20.24 6.82
C VAL A 400 -1.72 -20.17 7.57
N ASP A 401 -2.01 -21.17 8.40
CA ASP A 401 -3.25 -21.20 9.16
C ASP A 401 -3.33 -20.06 10.20
N VAL A 402 -2.21 -19.72 10.85
CA VAL A 402 -2.15 -18.55 11.76
C VAL A 402 -2.49 -17.26 11.01
N ALA A 403 -1.92 -17.05 9.83
CA ALA A 403 -2.19 -15.88 9.00
C ALA A 403 -3.68 -15.82 8.58
N ILE A 404 -4.27 -16.97 8.20
CA ILE A 404 -5.70 -17.07 7.87
C ILE A 404 -6.55 -16.72 9.08
N ARG A 405 -6.36 -17.40 10.22
CA ARG A 405 -7.15 -17.16 11.43
C ARG A 405 -7.02 -15.71 11.93
N ARG A 406 -5.82 -15.13 11.85
CA ARG A 406 -5.56 -13.72 12.19
C ARG A 406 -6.38 -12.78 11.31
N TRP A 407 -6.39 -13.02 10.00
CA TRP A 407 -7.16 -12.22 9.05
C TRP A 407 -8.68 -12.39 9.25
N GLN A 408 -9.18 -13.61 9.43
CA GLN A 408 -10.60 -13.85 9.70
C GLN A 408 -11.06 -13.20 11.01
N THR A 409 -10.25 -13.26 12.05
CA THR A 409 -10.55 -12.60 13.34
C THR A 409 -10.57 -11.08 13.19
N PHE A 410 -9.67 -10.52 12.38
CA PHE A 410 -9.56 -9.09 12.15
C PHE A 410 -10.72 -8.53 11.31
N THR A 411 -11.15 -9.26 10.28
CA THR A 411 -12.15 -8.81 9.29
C THR A 411 -13.57 -9.29 9.57
N GLY A 412 -13.72 -10.44 10.23
CA GLY A 412 -14.98 -11.17 10.33
C GLY A 412 -15.35 -11.96 9.06
N GLU A 413 -14.50 -11.94 8.03
CA GLU A 413 -14.71 -12.67 6.78
C GLU A 413 -14.12 -14.09 6.83
N GLY A 414 -14.57 -14.97 5.94
CA GLY A 414 -14.07 -16.35 5.81
C GLY A 414 -13.09 -16.51 4.65
N ALA A 415 -11.96 -17.16 4.89
CA ALA A 415 -11.02 -17.52 3.83
C ALA A 415 -11.54 -18.74 3.04
N THR A 416 -11.26 -18.79 1.74
CA THR A 416 -11.68 -19.89 0.86
C THR A 416 -10.52 -20.48 0.08
N MET A 417 -10.53 -21.78 -0.15
CA MET A 417 -9.51 -22.47 -0.94
C MET A 417 -9.76 -22.22 -2.44
N ALA A 418 -8.74 -21.76 -3.16
CA ALA A 418 -8.89 -21.30 -4.55
C ALA A 418 -9.40 -22.38 -5.52
N ILE A 419 -9.02 -23.64 -5.28
CA ILE A 419 -9.37 -24.76 -6.16
C ILE A 419 -10.80 -25.26 -5.91
N THR A 420 -11.18 -25.43 -4.65
CA THR A 420 -12.45 -26.07 -4.28
C THR A 420 -13.56 -25.07 -3.95
N GLY A 421 -13.21 -23.84 -3.59
CA GLY A 421 -14.13 -22.84 -3.06
C GLY A 421 -14.56 -23.09 -1.61
N GLU A 422 -14.09 -24.18 -0.99
CA GLU A 422 -14.38 -24.51 0.41
C GLU A 422 -13.80 -23.46 1.35
N THR A 423 -14.56 -23.10 2.37
CA THR A 423 -14.09 -22.24 3.46
C THR A 423 -13.00 -22.93 4.29
N PHE A 424 -12.17 -22.15 4.98
CA PHE A 424 -11.14 -22.70 5.86
C PHE A 424 -11.70 -23.68 6.91
N ALA A 425 -12.88 -23.40 7.45
CA ALA A 425 -13.57 -24.27 8.40
C ALA A 425 -14.03 -25.60 7.77
N GLU A 426 -14.57 -25.57 6.54
CA GLU A 426 -14.98 -26.79 5.82
C GLU A 426 -13.77 -27.67 5.49
N VAL A 427 -12.63 -27.05 5.10
CA VAL A 427 -11.38 -27.78 4.86
C VAL A 427 -10.81 -28.37 6.15
N GLU A 428 -10.89 -27.64 7.26
CA GLU A 428 -10.47 -28.11 8.60
C GLU A 428 -11.30 -29.33 9.01
N GLU A 429 -12.63 -29.28 8.87
CA GLU A 429 -13.52 -30.40 9.15
C GLU A 429 -13.22 -31.59 8.24
N ARG A 430 -13.11 -31.38 6.92
CA ARG A 430 -12.84 -32.44 5.95
C ARG A 430 -11.49 -33.11 6.16
N ARG A 431 -10.45 -32.35 6.53
CA ARG A 431 -9.09 -32.89 6.75
C ARG A 431 -8.90 -33.45 8.16
N GLY A 432 -9.78 -33.10 9.09
CA GLY A 432 -9.81 -33.62 10.46
C GLY A 432 -10.61 -34.93 10.62
N ASP A 433 -11.42 -35.33 9.62
CA ASP A 433 -12.14 -36.61 9.65
C ASP A 433 -11.20 -37.80 9.35
N PRO A 434 -10.96 -38.72 10.31
CA PRO A 434 -10.09 -39.87 10.10
C PRO A 434 -10.62 -40.93 9.12
N LEU A 435 -11.85 -40.77 8.60
CA LEU A 435 -12.54 -41.73 7.75
C LEU A 435 -12.42 -41.45 6.24
N GLN A 436 -11.71 -40.39 5.83
CA GLN A 436 -11.25 -40.14 4.45
C GLN A 436 -9.74 -40.36 4.32
#